data_AF-A0A8T6HRM6-F1
#
_entry.id   AF-A0A8T6HRM6-F1
#
_cell.length_a   1.000
_cell.length_b   1.000
_cell.length_c   1.000
_cell.angle_alpha   90.00
_cell.angle_beta   90.00
_cell.angle_gamma   90.00
#
_symmetry.space_group_name_H-M   'P 1'
#
loop_
_entity.id
_entity.type
_entity.pdbx_description
1 polymer ?
#
loop_
_entity_poly.entity_id
_entity_poly.type
_entity_poly.pdbx_seq_one_letter_code
_entity_poly.pdbx_strand_id
1 'polypeptide(L)'
;MLDLVRNRNSGAARDDRKRRLVDAAIGCIGQSGLEGATVVRITRAAGLPPGAVKTHFGSREKLLCAAFDSIGTGLKEALSESIDGLVDPEEILERVIRVHFDPALCNMEALAAWNAFMDASRLRRDGQKTWSEWRDQMRSTLEAQISALDAQDSRYHADSRTLARGLEGLLVLGWQEILSGEGGDEIEQAVAMCRSYLASLFPGRFGGDLDRPARAAGKASPEPALSDLLPRWTYRNPEFFELEMERLFKPNWLLAGHVSEVASPGDYLTFDASGERALVIRSDDGRLRAFHNVCRHRGAMLFNRTRGQCRGDISCPFHGWTYDTRGKLIGIPARRTFRDLDPEKHPLMPLELEVWMGFVFVRFIPGGESLKDIMAPVEHLIVPYRVCDMRPLPGTEYCEIRPYNWKIIHDIDNEGYHVPVGHPSLQQLYGQDYRDTRVGEIPVSRARMNEKRAKSWSVRHYQDLLPRFGHLPEENQRLWLYIGVFPNAVIGLYPDSAEFYMTLPKTPQTTLFRGRAYGLDDDRREVHAARYLNRRINYITDREDEQYVEAMQDGLYSSAFPEQILSDREQGVRDFHKAVQKMLPVANLAEEPALGQVAASNVGMEG
;
A
#
# COMPACT_ATOMS: atom_id res chain seq x y z
N MET A 1 -42.62 9.88 61.98
CA MET A 1 -41.97 10.86 61.09
C MET A 1 -40.45 10.93 61.28
N LEU A 2 -39.91 10.64 62.48
CA LEU A 2 -38.45 10.57 62.73
C LEU A 2 -37.75 9.30 62.18
N ASP A 3 -38.46 8.16 62.05
CA ASP A 3 -37.86 6.92 61.49
C ASP A 3 -37.80 6.87 59.95
N LEU A 4 -38.66 7.62 59.25
CA LEU A 4 -38.60 7.76 57.79
C LEU A 4 -37.46 8.71 57.35
N VAL A 5 -37.12 9.69 58.20
CA VAL A 5 -35.95 10.58 57.99
C VAL A 5 -34.64 9.86 58.35
N ARG A 6 -34.63 9.00 59.38
CA ARG A 6 -33.48 8.13 59.71
C ARG A 6 -33.21 7.05 58.65
N ASN A 7 -34.23 6.47 58.01
CA ASN A 7 -34.02 5.49 56.93
C ASN A 7 -33.55 6.13 55.61
N ARG A 8 -34.00 7.35 55.27
CA ARG A 8 -33.44 8.13 54.15
C ARG A 8 -32.01 8.61 54.44
N ASN A 9 -31.72 9.09 55.65
CA ASN A 9 -30.38 9.51 56.04
C ASN A 9 -29.39 8.34 56.20
N SER A 10 -29.85 7.15 56.61
CA SER A 10 -28.98 5.96 56.70
C SER A 10 -28.71 5.30 55.35
N GLY A 11 -29.66 5.36 54.40
CA GLY A 11 -29.41 5.02 52.99
C GLY A 11 -28.38 5.97 52.36
N ALA A 12 -28.62 7.28 52.46
CA ALA A 12 -27.70 8.30 51.95
C ALA A 12 -26.31 8.24 52.63
N ALA A 13 -26.24 8.02 53.95
CA ALA A 13 -24.97 7.85 54.64
C ALA A 13 -24.28 6.50 54.33
N ARG A 14 -25.03 5.46 53.96
CA ARG A 14 -24.48 4.17 53.51
C ARG A 14 -23.92 4.27 52.10
N ASP A 15 -24.55 5.06 51.24
CA ASP A 15 -24.10 5.34 49.88
C ASP A 15 -22.90 6.30 49.87
N ASP A 16 -22.88 7.32 50.75
CA ASP A 16 -21.71 8.18 50.99
C ASP A 16 -20.48 7.36 51.42
N ARG A 17 -20.64 6.43 52.37
CA ARG A 17 -19.55 5.57 52.83
C ARG A 17 -19.04 4.62 51.75
N LYS A 18 -19.93 4.10 50.89
CA LYS A 18 -19.53 3.28 49.74
C LYS A 18 -18.72 4.09 48.73
N ARG A 19 -19.20 5.29 48.39
CA ARG A 19 -18.51 6.22 47.48
C ARG A 19 -17.12 6.58 48.00
N ARG A 20 -17.00 6.98 49.27
CA ARG A 20 -15.70 7.28 49.91
C ARG A 20 -14.72 6.11 49.88
N LEU A 21 -15.20 4.87 50.03
CA LEU A 21 -14.36 3.68 49.92
C LEU A 21 -13.90 3.42 48.48
N VAL A 22 -14.77 3.69 47.50
CA VAL A 22 -14.45 3.58 46.07
C VAL A 22 -13.43 4.64 45.67
N ASP A 23 -13.67 5.91 45.99
CA ASP A 23 -12.76 7.02 45.68
C ASP A 23 -11.38 6.80 46.33
N ALA A 24 -11.36 6.39 47.60
CA ALA A 24 -10.12 6.05 48.31
C ALA A 24 -9.41 4.82 47.72
N ALA A 25 -10.16 3.86 47.16
CA ALA A 25 -9.57 2.72 46.46
C ALA A 25 -8.90 3.18 45.16
N ILE A 26 -9.56 4.01 44.35
CA ILE A 26 -8.99 4.59 43.11
C ILE A 26 -7.67 5.31 43.43
N GLY A 27 -7.67 6.23 44.40
CA GLY A 27 -6.46 6.96 44.80
C GLY A 27 -5.35 6.05 45.32
N CYS A 28 -5.68 5.04 46.15
CA CYS A 28 -4.66 4.09 46.63
C CYS A 28 -4.04 3.24 45.51
N ILE A 29 -4.83 2.85 44.50
CA ILE A 29 -4.34 2.09 43.34
C ILE A 29 -3.46 2.99 42.49
N GLY A 30 -3.90 4.22 42.18
CA GLY A 30 -3.11 5.16 41.39
C GLY A 30 -1.73 5.45 42.01
N GLN A 31 -1.66 5.55 43.34
CA GLN A 31 -0.41 5.86 44.05
C GLN A 31 0.52 4.66 44.26
N SER A 32 0.03 3.43 44.25
CA SER A 32 0.83 2.27 44.69
C SER A 32 0.53 0.94 44.01
N GLY A 33 -0.21 0.98 42.91
CA GLY A 33 -0.67 -0.19 42.18
C GLY A 33 -1.69 -1.03 42.94
N LEU A 34 -2.18 -2.07 42.27
CA LEU A 34 -3.20 -2.96 42.83
C LEU A 34 -2.73 -3.66 44.10
N GLU A 35 -1.47 -4.10 44.20
CA GLU A 35 -0.98 -4.78 45.40
C GLU A 35 -0.86 -3.84 46.60
N GLY A 36 -0.47 -2.58 46.36
CA GLY A 36 -0.32 -1.55 47.38
C GLY A 36 -1.64 -1.05 47.97
N ALA A 37 -2.76 -1.21 47.27
CA ALA A 37 -4.10 -0.81 47.70
C ALA A 37 -4.70 -1.79 48.74
N THR A 38 -4.10 -1.87 49.93
CA THR A 38 -4.57 -2.76 51.03
C THR A 38 -5.83 -2.22 51.70
N VAL A 39 -6.63 -3.10 52.32
CA VAL A 39 -7.84 -2.71 53.08
C VAL A 39 -7.52 -1.59 54.09
N VAL A 40 -6.40 -1.70 54.79
CA VAL A 40 -5.97 -0.72 55.80
C VAL A 40 -5.72 0.66 55.18
N ARG A 41 -5.00 0.71 54.04
CA ARG A 41 -4.71 1.97 53.35
C ARG A 41 -5.98 2.62 52.79
N ILE A 42 -6.84 1.82 52.15
CA ILE A 42 -8.11 2.29 51.59
C ILE A 42 -9.03 2.83 52.69
N THR A 43 -9.23 2.10 53.79
CA THR A 43 -10.10 2.57 54.88
C THR A 43 -9.53 3.79 55.60
N ARG A 44 -8.21 3.89 55.72
CA ARG A 44 -7.54 5.07 56.28
C ARG A 44 -7.77 6.29 55.40
N ALA A 45 -7.53 6.18 54.09
CA ALA A 45 -7.78 7.25 53.12
C ALA A 45 -9.26 7.64 53.07
N ALA A 46 -10.17 6.67 53.20
CA ALA A 46 -11.61 6.92 53.27
C ALA A 46 -12.07 7.52 54.61
N GLY A 47 -11.23 7.57 55.65
CA GLY A 47 -11.63 8.00 57.00
C GLY A 47 -12.65 7.06 57.67
N LEU A 48 -12.52 5.75 57.45
CA LEU A 48 -13.44 4.71 57.92
C LEU A 48 -12.69 3.59 58.66
N PRO A 49 -13.37 2.82 59.54
CA PRO A 49 -12.74 1.70 60.24
C PRO A 49 -12.42 0.53 59.28
N PRO A 50 -11.39 -0.31 59.55
CA PRO A 50 -10.99 -1.42 58.68
C PRO A 50 -12.12 -2.40 58.32
N GLY A 51 -13.08 -2.60 59.22
CA GLY A 51 -14.25 -3.46 58.99
C GLY A 51 -15.22 -2.94 57.91
N ALA A 52 -15.13 -1.68 57.51
CA ALA A 52 -16.04 -1.05 56.55
C ALA A 52 -16.03 -1.74 55.18
N VAL A 53 -14.87 -2.21 54.69
CA VAL A 53 -14.78 -2.93 53.40
C VAL A 53 -15.60 -4.21 53.43
N LYS A 54 -15.47 -5.02 54.51
CA LYS A 54 -16.25 -6.24 54.68
C LYS A 54 -17.75 -5.94 54.80
N THR A 55 -18.13 -4.87 55.50
CA THR A 55 -19.54 -4.47 55.69
C THR A 55 -20.21 -3.98 54.41
N HIS A 56 -19.49 -3.22 53.57
CA HIS A 56 -20.08 -2.55 52.42
C HIS A 56 -19.90 -3.29 51.09
N PHE A 57 -18.78 -4.02 50.92
CA PHE A 57 -18.41 -4.72 49.68
C PHE A 57 -18.13 -6.22 49.88
N GLY A 58 -18.04 -6.71 51.13
CA GLY A 58 -17.82 -8.11 51.46
C GLY A 58 -16.35 -8.56 51.38
N SER A 59 -15.59 -8.04 50.41
CA SER A 59 -14.17 -8.36 50.21
C SER A 59 -13.44 -7.16 49.59
N ARG A 60 -12.10 -7.19 49.67
CA ARG A 60 -11.25 -6.21 49.01
C ARG A 60 -11.41 -6.28 47.49
N GLU A 61 -11.46 -7.49 46.94
CA GLU A 61 -11.59 -7.76 45.51
C GLU A 61 -12.87 -7.14 44.95
N LYS A 62 -14.00 -7.28 45.66
CA LYS A 62 -15.27 -6.65 45.27
C LYS A 62 -15.25 -5.12 45.36
N LEU A 63 -14.52 -4.55 46.31
CA LEU A 63 -14.31 -3.10 46.36
C LEU A 63 -13.46 -2.61 45.19
N LEU A 64 -12.40 -3.35 44.84
CA LEU A 64 -11.57 -3.02 43.68
C LEU A 64 -12.37 -3.12 42.37
N CYS A 65 -13.22 -4.14 42.21
CA CYS A 65 -14.12 -4.23 41.05
C CYS A 65 -15.09 -3.04 41.00
N ALA A 66 -15.71 -2.67 42.14
CA ALA A 66 -16.59 -1.51 42.22
C ALA A 66 -15.86 -0.18 41.91
N ALA A 67 -14.58 -0.07 42.26
CA ALA A 67 -13.75 1.07 41.91
C ALA A 67 -13.48 1.15 40.41
N PHE A 68 -13.16 0.01 39.77
CA PHE A 68 -13.02 -0.06 38.31
C PHE A 68 -14.33 0.28 37.58
N ASP A 69 -15.45 -0.31 38.02
CA ASP A 69 -16.77 -0.04 37.45
C ASP A 69 -17.16 1.44 37.59
N SER A 70 -16.76 2.10 38.68
CA SER A 70 -17.04 3.52 38.90
C SER A 70 -16.29 4.43 37.92
N ILE A 71 -15.05 4.10 37.55
CA ILE A 71 -14.28 4.86 36.55
C ILE A 71 -14.98 4.78 35.18
N GLY A 72 -15.33 3.56 34.75
CA GLY A 72 -16.03 3.35 33.47
C GLY A 72 -17.44 3.95 33.43
N THR A 73 -18.18 3.88 34.55
CA THR A 73 -19.53 4.45 34.65
C THR A 73 -19.51 5.98 34.59
N GLY A 74 -18.55 6.63 35.26
CA GLY A 74 -18.41 8.08 35.20
C GLY A 74 -18.15 8.59 33.79
N LEU A 75 -17.25 7.93 33.04
CA LEU A 75 -16.97 8.28 31.65
C LEU A 75 -18.18 8.02 30.73
N LYS A 76 -18.94 6.94 30.97
CA LYS A 76 -20.18 6.62 30.26
C LYS A 76 -21.24 7.70 30.41
N GLU A 77 -21.50 8.10 31.66
CA GLU A 77 -22.53 9.09 32.00
C GLU A 77 -22.15 10.45 31.43
N ALA A 78 -20.91 10.89 31.67
CA ALA A 78 -20.40 12.16 31.14
C ALA A 78 -20.48 12.22 29.61
N LEU A 79 -20.12 11.13 28.91
CA LEU A 79 -20.26 11.11 27.46
C LEU A 79 -21.73 11.20 27.05
N SER A 80 -22.59 10.36 27.62
CA SER A 80 -24.00 10.28 27.25
C SER A 80 -24.70 11.63 27.46
N GLU A 81 -24.40 12.32 28.56
CA GLU A 81 -24.89 13.66 28.84
C GLU A 81 -24.32 14.71 27.88
N SER A 82 -23.02 14.62 27.52
CA SER A 82 -22.36 15.61 26.66
C SER A 82 -22.84 15.62 25.21
N ILE A 83 -23.39 14.49 24.74
CA ILE A 83 -23.86 14.32 23.36
C ILE A 83 -25.39 14.28 23.25
N ASP A 84 -26.12 14.33 24.37
CA ASP A 84 -27.57 14.29 24.37
C ASP A 84 -28.16 15.48 23.62
N GLY A 85 -29.12 15.21 22.73
CA GLY A 85 -29.74 16.22 21.88
C GLY A 85 -28.89 16.78 20.74
N LEU A 86 -27.61 16.40 20.62
CA LEU A 86 -26.77 16.78 19.48
C LEU A 86 -27.12 15.96 18.24
N VAL A 87 -27.10 16.62 17.08
CA VAL A 87 -27.40 15.99 15.78
C VAL A 87 -26.26 16.14 14.78
N ASP A 88 -25.33 17.07 15.01
CA ASP A 88 -24.18 17.28 14.14
C ASP A 88 -23.08 16.25 14.45
N PRO A 89 -22.71 15.37 13.49
CA PRO A 89 -21.68 14.36 13.69
C PRO A 89 -20.30 14.95 14.05
N GLU A 90 -19.98 16.15 13.53
CA GLU A 90 -18.72 16.83 13.83
C GLU A 90 -18.67 17.27 15.29
N GLU A 91 -19.71 17.96 15.75
CA GLU A 91 -19.84 18.36 17.15
C GLU A 91 -19.83 17.15 18.09
N ILE A 92 -20.53 16.05 17.73
CA ILE A 92 -20.57 14.83 18.54
C ILE A 92 -19.15 14.22 18.68
N LEU A 93 -18.39 14.10 17.59
CA LEU A 93 -17.03 13.54 17.65
C LEU A 93 -16.07 14.43 18.45
N GLU A 94 -16.19 15.74 18.30
CA GLU A 94 -15.41 16.71 19.08
C GLU A 94 -15.75 16.64 20.58
N ARG A 95 -17.03 16.45 20.94
CA ARG A 95 -17.46 16.22 22.33
C ARG A 95 -16.91 14.90 22.88
N VAL A 96 -16.92 13.84 22.07
CA VAL A 96 -16.34 12.55 22.46
C VAL A 96 -14.86 12.71 22.80
N ILE A 97 -14.07 13.39 21.96
CA ILE A 97 -12.65 13.65 22.20
C ILE A 97 -12.47 14.44 23.51
N ARG A 98 -13.21 15.54 23.69
CA ARG A 98 -13.09 16.38 24.88
C ARG A 98 -13.42 15.65 26.18
N VAL A 99 -14.48 14.84 26.20
CA VAL A 99 -14.86 14.06 27.40
C VAL A 99 -13.81 12.99 27.73
N HIS A 100 -13.22 12.34 26.72
CA HIS A 100 -12.15 11.36 26.92
C HIS A 100 -10.86 11.93 27.49
N PHE A 101 -10.66 13.24 27.39
CA PHE A 101 -9.48 13.91 27.91
C PHE A 101 -9.82 14.98 28.94
N ASP A 102 -11.03 14.96 29.50
CA ASP A 102 -11.44 15.87 30.57
C ASP A 102 -10.57 15.61 31.83
N PRO A 103 -9.81 16.59 32.33
CA PRO A 103 -8.94 16.41 33.50
C PRO A 103 -9.69 15.96 34.76
N ALA A 104 -11.00 16.23 34.88
CA ALA A 104 -11.81 15.77 36.00
C ALA A 104 -12.04 14.25 35.96
N LEU A 105 -12.11 13.67 34.77
CA LEU A 105 -12.34 12.23 34.53
C LEU A 105 -11.04 11.46 34.33
N CYS A 106 -10.06 12.07 33.65
CA CYS A 106 -8.80 11.45 33.21
C CYS A 106 -7.59 11.99 33.98
N ASN A 107 -7.71 12.10 35.30
CA ASN A 107 -6.59 12.44 36.17
C ASN A 107 -5.63 11.24 36.34
N MET A 108 -4.39 11.54 36.77
CA MET A 108 -3.32 10.56 36.94
C MET A 108 -3.71 9.36 37.82
N GLU A 109 -4.48 9.58 38.90
CA GLU A 109 -4.91 8.49 39.79
C GLU A 109 -5.92 7.56 39.11
N ALA A 110 -6.88 8.13 38.37
CA ALA A 110 -7.88 7.37 37.62
C ALA A 110 -7.26 6.59 36.47
N LEU A 111 -6.35 7.20 35.69
CA LEU A 111 -5.65 6.54 34.59
C LEU A 111 -4.69 5.44 35.08
N ALA A 112 -3.97 5.67 36.18
CA ALA A 112 -3.06 4.68 36.74
C ALA A 112 -3.84 3.49 37.33
N ALA A 113 -4.98 3.77 37.97
CA ALA A 113 -5.90 2.73 38.42
C ALA A 113 -6.45 1.93 37.23
N TRP A 114 -6.91 2.62 36.18
CA TRP A 114 -7.38 2.02 34.93
C TRP A 114 -6.35 1.05 34.33
N ASN A 115 -5.11 1.52 34.15
CA ASN A 115 -4.04 0.70 33.56
C ASN A 115 -3.71 -0.52 34.44
N ALA A 116 -3.61 -0.33 35.77
CA ALA A 116 -3.36 -1.43 36.70
C ALA A 116 -4.46 -2.50 36.65
N PHE A 117 -5.73 -2.11 36.45
CA PHE A 117 -6.84 -3.05 36.27
C PHE A 117 -6.76 -3.81 34.94
N MET A 118 -6.36 -3.14 33.85
CA MET A 118 -6.23 -3.76 32.53
C MET A 118 -5.14 -4.84 32.50
N ASP A 119 -4.03 -4.63 33.22
CA ASP A 119 -2.94 -5.61 33.37
C ASP A 119 -3.32 -6.82 34.26
N ALA A 120 -4.23 -6.62 35.21
CA ALA A 120 -4.66 -7.63 36.16
C ALA A 120 -5.71 -8.59 35.58
N SER A 121 -5.25 -9.42 34.65
CA SER A 121 -6.01 -10.42 33.90
C SER A 121 -6.96 -11.33 34.70
N ARG A 122 -6.73 -11.52 36.00
CA ARG A 122 -7.47 -12.42 36.89
C ARG A 122 -8.72 -11.81 37.53
N LEU A 123 -8.84 -10.47 37.57
CA LEU A 123 -10.02 -9.78 38.12
C LEU A 123 -11.19 -9.71 37.10
N ARG A 124 -10.98 -10.27 35.90
CA ARG A 124 -11.81 -10.06 34.71
C ARG A 124 -13.21 -10.68 34.70
N ARG A 125 -13.64 -11.54 35.62
CA ARG A 125 -14.98 -12.18 35.47
C ARG A 125 -16.17 -11.33 35.89
N ASP A 126 -16.03 -10.46 36.90
CA ASP A 126 -17.18 -9.74 37.47
C ASP A 126 -17.33 -8.29 36.94
N GLY A 127 -16.24 -7.58 36.64
CA GLY A 127 -16.27 -6.20 36.09
C GLY A 127 -16.24 -6.09 34.54
N GLN A 128 -16.05 -7.19 33.83
CA GLN A 128 -15.90 -7.18 32.35
C GLN A 128 -17.21 -6.87 31.61
N LYS A 129 -18.36 -7.14 32.21
CA LYS A 129 -19.66 -6.94 31.57
C LYS A 129 -19.93 -5.45 31.31
N THR A 130 -19.89 -4.63 32.37
CA THR A 130 -20.14 -3.19 32.30
C THR A 130 -19.19 -2.47 31.33
N TRP A 131 -17.90 -2.84 31.37
CA TRP A 131 -16.90 -2.30 30.44
C TRP A 131 -17.16 -2.72 28.99
N SER A 132 -17.48 -4.00 28.75
CA SER A 132 -17.76 -4.47 27.39
C SER A 132 -18.97 -3.75 26.78
N GLU A 133 -20.01 -3.54 27.57
CA GLU A 133 -21.22 -2.81 27.17
C GLU A 133 -20.91 -1.35 26.86
N TRP A 134 -20.13 -0.66 27.70
CA TRP A 134 -19.69 0.70 27.44
C TRP A 134 -18.85 0.82 26.18
N ARG A 135 -17.85 -0.05 26.02
CA ARG A 135 -16.92 0.00 24.90
C ARG A 135 -17.64 -0.28 23.58
N ASP A 136 -18.60 -1.19 23.60
CA ASP A 136 -19.41 -1.50 22.42
C ASP A 136 -20.38 -0.35 22.09
N GLN A 137 -20.94 0.33 23.10
CA GLN A 137 -21.72 1.56 22.90
C GLN A 137 -20.86 2.70 22.33
N MET A 138 -19.69 2.96 22.89
CA MET A 138 -18.74 3.99 22.42
C MET A 138 -18.41 3.79 20.95
N ARG A 139 -18.05 2.56 20.60
CA ARG A 139 -17.71 2.20 19.23
C ARG A 139 -18.87 2.36 18.28
N SER A 140 -20.07 1.95 18.71
CA SER A 140 -21.27 2.16 17.92
C SER A 140 -21.53 3.65 17.66
N THR A 141 -21.26 4.52 18.64
CA THR A 141 -21.36 5.98 18.47
C THR A 141 -20.33 6.48 17.46
N LEU A 142 -19.04 6.14 17.63
CA LEU A 142 -17.97 6.55 16.70
C LEU A 142 -18.25 6.09 15.26
N GLU A 143 -18.63 4.82 15.09
CA GLU A 143 -18.95 4.23 13.78
C GLU A 143 -20.14 4.93 13.13
N ALA A 144 -21.20 5.22 13.89
CA ALA A 144 -22.36 5.94 13.39
C ALA A 144 -22.02 7.36 12.92
N GLN A 145 -21.21 8.11 13.69
CA GLN A 145 -20.86 9.49 13.31
C GLN A 145 -19.89 9.55 12.14
N ILE A 146 -18.89 8.67 12.11
CA ILE A 146 -17.96 8.57 10.98
C ILE A 146 -18.73 8.15 9.72
N SER A 147 -19.66 7.22 9.82
CA SER A 147 -20.53 6.82 8.70
C SER A 147 -21.43 7.98 8.23
N ALA A 148 -21.98 8.77 9.16
CA ALA A 148 -22.79 9.94 8.84
C ALA A 148 -21.98 11.03 8.12
N LEU A 149 -20.73 11.28 8.53
CA LEU A 149 -19.84 12.22 7.84
C LEU A 149 -19.42 11.71 6.46
N ASP A 150 -19.08 10.43 6.34
CA ASP A 150 -18.71 9.83 5.06
C ASP A 150 -19.89 9.88 4.06
N ALA A 151 -21.11 9.65 4.53
CA ALA A 151 -22.32 9.79 3.70
C ALA A 151 -22.54 11.23 3.20
N GLN A 152 -22.11 12.25 3.94
CA GLN A 152 -22.22 13.65 3.52
C GLN A 152 -21.15 14.04 2.49
N ASP A 153 -19.94 13.48 2.62
CA ASP A 153 -18.80 13.86 1.81
C ASP A 153 -18.61 12.96 0.57
N SER A 154 -19.14 11.73 0.59
CA SER A 154 -19.01 10.75 -0.51
C SER A 154 -17.55 10.50 -0.95
N ARG A 155 -16.60 10.58 -0.01
CA ARG A 155 -15.15 10.63 -0.31
C ARG A 155 -14.43 9.28 -0.17
N TYR A 156 -14.92 8.33 0.64
CA TYR A 156 -14.21 7.07 0.87
C TYR A 156 -15.11 5.83 0.64
N HIS A 157 -14.51 4.75 0.13
CA HIS A 157 -15.05 3.38 0.20
C HIS A 157 -14.44 2.61 1.39
N ALA A 158 -13.98 3.32 2.43
CA ALA A 158 -13.37 2.72 3.60
C ALA A 158 -14.44 2.31 4.62
N ASP A 159 -14.31 1.13 5.19
CA ASP A 159 -15.21 0.60 6.22
C ASP A 159 -15.24 1.54 7.44
N SER A 160 -16.37 2.22 7.69
CA SER A 160 -16.53 3.20 8.78
C SER A 160 -16.20 2.60 10.14
N ARG A 161 -16.39 1.27 10.28
CA ARG A 161 -15.98 0.51 11.46
C ARG A 161 -14.47 0.53 11.65
N THR A 162 -13.69 0.32 10.59
CA THR A 162 -12.22 0.36 10.62
C THR A 162 -11.71 1.75 10.99
N LEU A 163 -12.33 2.81 10.45
CA LEU A 163 -11.99 4.19 10.80
C LEU A 163 -12.33 4.52 12.27
N ALA A 164 -13.49 4.08 12.75
CA ALA A 164 -13.87 4.21 14.15
C ALA A 164 -12.89 3.50 15.10
N ARG A 165 -12.32 2.36 14.68
CA ARG A 165 -11.25 1.69 15.44
C ARG A 165 -9.96 2.49 15.52
N GLY A 166 -9.60 3.19 14.44
CA GLY A 166 -8.44 4.07 14.45
C GLY A 166 -8.58 5.17 15.51
N LEU A 167 -9.75 5.83 15.55
CA LEU A 167 -10.04 6.85 16.57
C LEU A 167 -10.15 6.26 17.98
N GLU A 168 -10.83 5.12 18.18
CA GLU A 168 -10.86 4.38 19.46
C GLU A 168 -9.44 4.09 19.97
N GLY A 169 -8.54 3.69 19.06
CA GLY A 169 -7.14 3.43 19.35
C GLY A 169 -6.40 4.67 19.84
N LEU A 170 -6.58 5.82 19.17
CA LEU A 170 -5.94 7.09 19.56
C LEU A 170 -6.45 7.62 20.90
N LEU A 171 -7.75 7.49 21.18
CA LEU A 171 -8.32 7.88 22.47
C LEU A 171 -7.68 7.10 23.63
N VAL A 172 -7.51 5.79 23.45
CA VAL A 172 -6.88 4.92 24.46
C VAL A 172 -5.37 5.12 24.54
N LEU A 173 -4.69 5.33 23.40
CA LEU A 173 -3.26 5.61 23.36
C LEU A 173 -2.94 6.93 24.08
N GLY A 174 -3.78 7.96 23.90
CA GLY A 174 -3.62 9.24 24.60
C GLY A 174 -3.61 9.09 26.12
N TRP A 175 -4.40 8.17 26.68
CA TRP A 175 -4.32 7.86 28.12
C TRP A 175 -2.96 7.29 28.54
N GLN A 176 -2.33 6.49 27.68
CA GLN A 176 -0.99 5.95 27.94
C GLN A 176 0.07 7.05 27.86
N GLU A 177 -0.05 7.95 26.89
CA GLU A 177 0.84 9.10 26.75
C GLU A 177 0.77 10.02 27.97
N ILE A 178 -0.44 10.36 28.43
CA ILE A 178 -0.67 11.15 29.65
C ILE A 178 -0.05 10.47 30.88
N LEU A 179 -0.13 9.14 30.98
CA LEU A 179 0.48 8.38 32.09
C LEU A 179 2.01 8.35 32.05
N SER A 180 2.58 8.36 30.85
CA SER A 180 4.04 8.26 30.62
C SER A 180 4.73 9.63 30.52
N GLY A 181 3.95 10.70 30.40
CA GLY A 181 4.44 12.06 30.19
C GLY A 181 5.17 12.66 31.39
N GLU A 182 6.10 13.57 31.11
CA GLU A 182 6.90 14.29 32.10
C GLU A 182 6.55 15.80 32.15
N GLY A 183 5.62 16.30 31.32
CA GLY A 183 5.39 17.74 31.18
C GLY A 183 4.07 18.16 30.53
N GLY A 184 3.08 18.46 31.37
CA GLY A 184 2.03 19.50 31.25
C GLY A 184 1.05 19.52 30.07
N ASP A 185 1.48 19.12 28.87
CA ASP A 185 0.80 19.37 27.60
C ASP A 185 0.27 18.09 26.93
N GLU A 186 0.39 16.92 27.58
CA GLU A 186 0.04 15.62 27.00
C GLU A 186 -1.44 15.50 26.63
N ILE A 187 -2.32 16.14 27.41
CA ILE A 187 -3.77 16.19 27.11
C ILE A 187 -4.01 16.92 25.78
N GLU A 188 -3.38 18.08 25.58
CA GLU A 188 -3.53 18.85 24.35
C GLU A 188 -2.94 18.12 23.14
N GLN A 189 -1.82 17.40 23.33
CA GLN A 189 -1.23 16.56 22.27
C GLN A 189 -2.16 15.40 21.88
N ALA A 190 -2.73 14.69 22.85
CA ALA A 190 -3.67 13.60 22.59
C ALA A 190 -4.95 14.08 21.88
N VAL A 191 -5.48 15.24 22.30
CA VAL A 191 -6.60 15.91 21.60
C VAL A 191 -6.20 16.29 20.17
N ALA A 192 -5.02 16.90 19.99
CA ALA A 192 -4.52 17.30 18.68
C ALA A 192 -4.29 16.11 17.74
N MET A 193 -3.83 14.97 18.25
CA MET A 193 -3.69 13.73 17.48
C MET A 193 -5.04 13.20 17.02
N CYS A 194 -6.05 13.17 17.90
CA CYS A 194 -7.41 12.74 17.53
C CYS A 194 -8.03 13.69 16.49
N ARG A 195 -7.87 15.01 16.66
CA ARG A 195 -8.32 15.99 15.66
C ARG A 195 -7.57 15.87 14.34
N SER A 196 -6.26 15.66 14.36
CA SER A 196 -5.45 15.49 13.15
C SER A 196 -5.86 14.22 12.39
N TYR A 197 -6.15 13.14 13.11
CA TYR A 197 -6.72 11.93 12.53
C TYR A 197 -8.05 12.23 11.84
N LEU A 198 -9.00 12.87 12.55
CA LEU A 198 -10.29 13.24 11.97
C LEU A 198 -10.17 14.24 10.81
N ALA A 199 -9.26 15.21 10.87
CA ALA A 199 -9.01 16.17 9.81
C ALA A 199 -8.36 15.52 8.58
N SER A 200 -7.58 14.45 8.76
CA SER A 200 -7.04 13.64 7.66
C SER A 200 -8.13 12.83 6.96
N LEU A 201 -9.16 12.39 7.70
CA LEU A 201 -10.33 11.70 7.16
C LEU A 201 -11.36 12.66 6.56
N PHE A 202 -11.53 13.83 7.17
CA PHE A 202 -12.52 14.84 6.80
C PHE A 202 -11.87 16.23 6.69
N PRO A 203 -11.12 16.50 5.61
CA PRO A 203 -10.47 17.79 5.41
C PRO A 203 -11.46 18.95 5.46
N GLY A 204 -11.12 19.99 6.24
CA GLY A 204 -11.91 21.21 6.41
C GLY A 204 -12.94 21.20 7.55
N ARG A 205 -13.11 20.06 8.25
CA ARG A 205 -14.08 19.90 9.35
C ARG A 205 -13.41 20.07 10.73
N PHE A 206 -12.40 19.28 11.06
CA PHE A 206 -11.88 19.16 12.44
C PHE A 206 -10.68 20.02 12.82
N GLY A 207 -10.57 21.26 12.29
CA GLY A 207 -9.63 22.30 12.75
C GLY A 207 -8.28 21.83 13.32
N GLY A 208 -7.28 21.69 12.45
CA GLY A 208 -5.88 21.56 12.83
C GLY A 208 -5.05 22.28 11.78
N ASP A 209 -4.05 23.04 12.21
CA ASP A 209 -2.98 23.58 11.35
C ASP A 209 -2.16 22.41 10.78
N LEU A 210 -2.75 21.66 9.84
CA LEU A 210 -2.00 21.34 8.64
C LEU A 210 -2.04 22.63 7.84
N ASP A 211 -1.12 23.52 8.17
CA ASP A 211 -0.79 24.73 7.45
C ASP A 211 -0.23 24.33 6.07
N ARG A 212 -1.11 23.74 5.23
CA ARG A 212 -0.98 23.86 3.80
C ARG A 212 -1.50 25.27 3.57
N PRO A 213 -0.65 26.25 3.25
CA PRO A 213 -1.11 27.61 3.06
C PRO A 213 -2.29 27.54 2.11
N ALA A 214 -3.44 28.02 2.59
CA ALA A 214 -4.57 28.27 1.73
C ALA A 214 -4.00 29.08 0.58
N ARG A 215 -3.92 28.48 -0.62
CA ARG A 215 -3.77 29.26 -1.84
C ARG A 215 -4.86 30.29 -1.70
N ALA A 216 -4.46 31.54 -1.49
CA ALA A 216 -5.36 32.67 -1.53
C ALA A 216 -6.27 32.39 -2.72
N ALA A 217 -7.58 32.42 -2.50
CA ALA A 217 -8.55 32.39 -3.58
C ALA A 217 -8.23 33.61 -4.46
N GLY A 218 -7.27 33.40 -5.36
CA GLY A 218 -6.86 34.34 -6.34
C GLY A 218 -8.10 34.57 -7.17
N LYS A 219 -8.44 35.84 -7.34
CA LYS A 219 -9.37 36.30 -8.36
C LYS A 219 -9.23 35.40 -9.59
N ALA A 220 -10.34 34.83 -10.06
CA ALA A 220 -10.38 34.06 -11.29
C ALA A 220 -9.47 34.71 -12.35
N SER A 221 -8.41 34.01 -12.71
CA SER A 221 -7.36 34.42 -13.65
C SER A 221 -6.77 33.15 -14.26
N PRO A 222 -6.13 33.29 -15.43
CA PRO A 222 -6.58 32.88 -16.77
C PRO A 222 -6.64 31.33 -16.92
N GLU A 223 -6.64 30.79 -18.14
CA GLU A 223 -6.50 29.34 -18.38
C GLU A 223 -5.44 28.69 -17.48
N PRO A 224 -5.68 27.45 -16.99
CA PRO A 224 -4.76 26.80 -16.06
C PRO A 224 -3.37 26.66 -16.70
N ALA A 225 -2.33 27.05 -15.95
CA ALA A 225 -0.96 26.92 -16.40
C ALA A 225 -0.64 25.44 -16.69
N LEU A 226 -0.12 25.18 -17.90
CA LEU A 226 0.30 23.85 -18.32
C LEU A 226 1.80 23.65 -18.04
N SER A 227 2.19 22.40 -17.74
CA SER A 227 3.58 21.99 -17.54
C SER A 227 4.04 21.10 -18.69
N ASP A 228 5.27 21.33 -19.16
CA ASP A 228 5.88 20.50 -20.20
C ASP A 228 6.43 19.17 -19.69
N LEU A 229 6.52 18.99 -18.38
CA LEU A 229 7.00 17.80 -17.68
C LEU A 229 5.98 17.38 -16.64
N LEU A 230 6.13 16.18 -16.08
CA LEU A 230 5.25 15.75 -15.01
C LEU A 230 5.44 16.63 -13.76
N PRO A 231 4.40 17.33 -13.30
CA PRO A 231 4.50 18.20 -12.13
C PRO A 231 4.55 17.37 -10.84
N ARG A 232 5.18 17.91 -9.79
CA ARG A 232 5.45 17.21 -8.52
C ARG A 232 4.24 16.48 -7.91
N TRP A 233 3.03 17.02 -8.11
CA TRP A 233 1.82 16.48 -7.49
C TRP A 233 1.45 15.10 -8.05
N THR A 234 1.83 14.79 -9.31
CA THR A 234 1.57 13.50 -9.97
C THR A 234 2.34 12.32 -9.35
N TYR A 235 3.37 12.59 -8.55
CA TYR A 235 4.17 11.57 -7.88
C TYR A 235 3.63 11.19 -6.49
N ARG A 236 2.63 11.90 -5.96
CA ARG A 236 2.13 11.69 -4.59
C ARG A 236 0.60 11.69 -4.45
N ASN A 237 -0.12 12.18 -5.46
CA ASN A 237 -1.57 12.32 -5.39
C ASN A 237 -2.26 10.93 -5.52
N PRO A 238 -3.06 10.50 -4.53
CA PRO A 238 -3.75 9.21 -4.57
C PRO A 238 -4.80 9.09 -5.68
N GLU A 239 -5.54 10.17 -6.01
CA GLU A 239 -6.54 10.14 -7.09
C GLU A 239 -5.88 9.96 -8.46
N PHE A 240 -4.72 10.58 -8.65
CA PHE A 240 -3.91 10.42 -9.85
C PHE A 240 -3.36 9.01 -9.94
N PHE A 241 -2.91 8.41 -8.84
CA PHE A 241 -2.50 7.01 -8.82
C PHE A 241 -3.64 6.06 -9.24
N GLU A 242 -4.86 6.25 -8.72
CA GLU A 242 -6.01 5.45 -9.14
C GLU A 242 -6.32 5.66 -10.63
N LEU A 243 -6.23 6.91 -11.11
CA LEU A 243 -6.38 7.24 -12.51
C LEU A 243 -5.29 6.58 -13.39
N GLU A 244 -4.04 6.55 -12.95
CA GLU A 244 -2.94 5.82 -13.60
C GLU A 244 -3.29 4.33 -13.70
N MET A 245 -3.84 3.72 -12.64
CA MET A 245 -4.19 2.31 -12.69
C MET A 245 -5.26 2.05 -13.75
N GLU A 246 -6.33 2.84 -13.75
CA GLU A 246 -7.48 2.65 -14.63
C GLU A 246 -7.22 3.02 -16.09
N ARG A 247 -6.47 4.10 -16.34
CA ARG A 247 -6.34 4.70 -17.68
C ARG A 247 -4.97 4.54 -18.32
N LEU A 248 -3.96 4.13 -17.56
CA LEU A 248 -2.60 3.92 -18.08
C LEU A 248 -2.14 2.47 -17.93
N PHE A 249 -2.29 1.82 -16.78
CA PHE A 249 -1.79 0.44 -16.62
C PHE A 249 -2.74 -0.62 -17.16
N LYS A 250 -4.02 -0.59 -16.75
CA LYS A 250 -5.00 -1.60 -17.19
C LYS A 250 -5.20 -1.65 -18.73
N PRO A 251 -5.22 -0.54 -19.48
CA PRO A 251 -5.37 -0.56 -20.94
C PRO A 251 -4.06 -0.72 -21.72
N ASN A 252 -2.90 -0.85 -21.07
CA ASN A 252 -1.63 -1.10 -21.75
C ASN A 252 -1.16 -2.55 -21.58
N TRP A 253 -0.22 -2.96 -22.45
CA TRP A 253 0.41 -4.27 -22.41
C TRP A 253 1.38 -4.39 -21.23
N LEU A 254 1.19 -5.40 -20.39
CA LEU A 254 2.02 -5.68 -19.22
C LEU A 254 2.70 -7.05 -19.35
N LEU A 255 4.01 -7.09 -19.13
CA LEU A 255 4.82 -8.31 -19.27
C LEU A 255 4.55 -9.27 -18.09
N ALA A 256 3.93 -10.42 -18.38
CA ALA A 256 3.57 -11.41 -17.37
C ALA A 256 4.70 -12.43 -17.13
N GLY A 257 5.38 -12.89 -18.19
CA GLY A 257 6.51 -13.82 -18.12
C GLY A 257 7.02 -14.24 -19.50
N HIS A 258 7.55 -15.45 -19.64
CA HIS A 258 8.05 -15.99 -20.91
C HIS A 258 7.34 -17.29 -21.31
N VAL A 259 7.22 -17.56 -22.62
CA VAL A 259 6.52 -18.75 -23.16
C VAL A 259 7.09 -20.07 -22.66
N SER A 260 8.39 -20.11 -22.34
CA SER A 260 9.04 -21.29 -21.77
C SER A 260 8.49 -21.69 -20.39
N GLU A 261 7.84 -20.75 -19.69
CA GLU A 261 7.25 -20.98 -18.36
C GLU A 261 5.84 -21.56 -18.45
N VAL A 262 5.25 -21.52 -19.64
CA VAL A 262 3.93 -22.05 -19.99
C VAL A 262 4.04 -22.90 -21.26
N ALA A 263 4.99 -23.85 -21.26
CA ALA A 263 5.38 -24.60 -22.44
C ALA A 263 4.44 -25.77 -22.75
N SER A 264 3.96 -26.47 -21.72
CA SER A 264 3.13 -27.67 -21.86
C SER A 264 1.66 -27.39 -21.53
N PRO A 265 0.70 -28.13 -22.11
CA PRO A 265 -0.71 -28.04 -21.70
C PRO A 265 -0.87 -28.19 -20.18
N GLY A 266 -1.71 -27.33 -19.60
CA GLY A 266 -1.93 -27.20 -18.17
C GLY A 266 -0.91 -26.31 -17.44
N ASP A 267 0.26 -26.02 -18.02
CA ASP A 267 1.20 -25.09 -17.41
C ASP A 267 0.57 -23.69 -17.35
N TYR A 268 0.72 -23.04 -16.21
CA TYR A 268 0.17 -21.70 -15.98
C TYR A 268 1.14 -20.82 -15.21
N LEU A 269 0.97 -19.51 -15.39
CA LEU A 269 1.52 -18.47 -14.53
C LEU A 269 0.39 -17.50 -14.12
N THR A 270 0.56 -16.85 -12.97
CA THR A 270 -0.34 -15.78 -12.52
C THR A 270 0.43 -14.47 -12.42
N PHE A 271 -0.24 -13.37 -12.71
CA PHE A 271 0.36 -12.03 -12.73
C PHE A 271 -0.60 -11.01 -12.15
N ASP A 272 -0.17 -10.33 -11.08
CA ASP A 272 -0.99 -9.36 -10.36
C ASP A 272 -0.44 -7.94 -10.58
N ALA A 273 -1.28 -7.05 -11.10
CA ALA A 273 -0.92 -5.65 -11.40
C ALA A 273 -2.16 -4.75 -11.32
N SER A 274 -1.98 -3.52 -10.83
CA SER A 274 -3.02 -2.47 -10.86
C SER A 274 -4.37 -2.88 -10.26
N GLY A 275 -4.33 -3.63 -9.15
CA GLY A 275 -5.54 -4.16 -8.49
C GLY A 275 -6.15 -5.40 -9.17
N GLU A 276 -5.65 -5.79 -10.34
CA GLU A 276 -6.14 -6.91 -11.14
C GLU A 276 -5.26 -8.16 -10.99
N ARG A 277 -5.83 -9.32 -11.35
CA ARG A 277 -5.14 -10.62 -11.30
C ARG A 277 -5.34 -11.39 -12.60
N ALA A 278 -4.26 -11.66 -13.31
CA ALA A 278 -4.24 -12.46 -14.53
C ALA A 278 -3.85 -13.91 -14.24
N LEU A 279 -4.48 -14.82 -14.97
CA LEU A 279 -4.10 -16.22 -15.13
C LEU A 279 -3.76 -16.42 -16.60
N VAL A 280 -2.52 -16.76 -16.90
CA VAL A 280 -2.10 -17.23 -18.22
C VAL A 280 -1.93 -18.74 -18.16
N ILE A 281 -2.61 -19.47 -19.03
CA ILE A 281 -2.57 -20.93 -19.08
C ILE A 281 -2.39 -21.43 -20.51
N ARG A 282 -1.58 -22.46 -20.71
CA ARG A 282 -1.62 -23.23 -21.96
C ARG A 282 -2.74 -24.26 -21.87
N SER A 283 -3.77 -24.07 -22.68
CA SER A 283 -4.91 -24.98 -22.67
C SER A 283 -4.56 -26.34 -23.27
N ASP A 284 -5.48 -27.29 -23.10
CA ASP A 284 -5.43 -28.65 -23.65
C ASP A 284 -5.22 -28.71 -25.18
N ASP A 285 -5.74 -27.73 -25.91
CA ASP A 285 -5.58 -27.57 -27.37
C ASP A 285 -4.24 -26.94 -27.78
N GLY A 286 -3.34 -26.72 -26.81
CA GLY A 286 -2.00 -26.18 -27.02
C GLY A 286 -1.95 -24.66 -27.20
N ARG A 287 -3.06 -23.93 -27.17
CA ARG A 287 -3.06 -22.46 -27.28
C ARG A 287 -2.87 -21.81 -25.91
N LEU A 288 -2.14 -20.69 -25.88
CA LEU A 288 -2.09 -19.83 -24.70
C LEU A 288 -3.38 -19.00 -24.61
N ARG A 289 -3.89 -18.87 -23.39
CA ARG A 289 -5.05 -18.05 -23.07
C ARG A 289 -4.79 -17.29 -21.78
N ALA A 290 -5.40 -16.12 -21.65
CA ALA A 290 -5.38 -15.34 -20.43
C ALA A 290 -6.81 -15.07 -19.94
N PHE A 291 -6.97 -15.10 -18.62
CA PHE A 291 -8.24 -14.81 -17.93
C PHE A 291 -7.97 -14.00 -16.68
N HIS A 292 -8.99 -13.33 -16.14
CA HIS A 292 -8.95 -12.91 -14.75
C HIS A 292 -8.87 -14.15 -13.85
N ASN A 293 -7.92 -14.19 -12.92
CA ASN A 293 -7.71 -15.27 -11.94
C ASN A 293 -8.75 -15.19 -10.80
N VAL A 294 -10.03 -15.15 -11.18
CA VAL A 294 -11.15 -14.87 -10.27
C VAL A 294 -12.33 -15.76 -10.65
N CYS A 295 -12.78 -16.58 -9.71
CA CYS A 295 -13.95 -17.42 -9.89
C CYS A 295 -15.23 -16.57 -10.03
N ARG A 296 -16.03 -16.86 -11.07
CA ARG A 296 -17.29 -16.17 -11.36
C ARG A 296 -18.40 -16.36 -10.33
N HIS A 297 -18.26 -17.29 -9.39
CA HIS A 297 -19.26 -17.53 -8.35
C HIS A 297 -19.25 -16.43 -7.28
N ARG A 298 -18.14 -16.29 -6.56
CA ARG A 298 -18.01 -15.37 -5.41
C ARG A 298 -16.61 -14.72 -5.32
N GLY A 299 -15.89 -14.67 -6.43
CA GLY A 299 -14.62 -13.92 -6.51
C GLY A 299 -13.39 -14.60 -5.90
N ALA A 300 -13.47 -15.88 -5.51
CA ALA A 300 -12.29 -16.59 -4.99
C ALA A 300 -11.20 -16.72 -6.07
N MET A 301 -9.94 -16.54 -5.69
CA MET A 301 -8.79 -16.81 -6.58
C MET A 301 -8.78 -18.29 -6.98
N LEU A 302 -8.52 -18.57 -8.26
CA LEU A 302 -8.48 -19.93 -8.78
C LEU A 302 -7.12 -20.57 -8.48
N PHE A 303 -6.05 -19.81 -8.68
CA PHE A 303 -4.69 -20.21 -8.36
C PHE A 303 -4.03 -19.20 -7.43
N ASN A 304 -3.43 -19.69 -6.34
CA ASN A 304 -2.70 -18.86 -5.37
C ASN A 304 -1.17 -18.86 -5.60
N ARG A 305 -0.68 -19.72 -6.51
CA ARG A 305 0.75 -19.81 -6.83
C ARG A 305 1.02 -19.00 -8.09
N THR A 306 2.17 -18.33 -8.14
CA THR A 306 2.64 -17.55 -9.29
C THR A 306 2.87 -18.39 -10.55
N ARG A 307 3.04 -19.70 -10.39
CA ARG A 307 3.19 -20.67 -11.48
C ARG A 307 2.87 -22.08 -11.01
N GLY A 308 2.55 -22.94 -11.96
CA GLY A 308 2.35 -24.36 -11.70
C GLY A 308 1.80 -25.10 -12.91
N GLN A 309 1.29 -26.29 -12.65
CA GLN A 309 0.63 -27.13 -13.64
C GLN A 309 -0.77 -27.47 -13.16
N CYS A 310 -1.77 -27.14 -13.96
CA CYS A 310 -3.15 -27.55 -13.78
C CYS A 310 -3.32 -28.98 -14.35
N ARG A 311 -3.57 -29.94 -13.47
CA ARG A 311 -3.78 -31.35 -13.85
C ARG A 311 -5.25 -31.58 -14.15
N GLY A 312 -5.67 -31.28 -15.37
CA GLY A 312 -7.06 -31.39 -15.83
C GLY A 312 -7.75 -30.02 -15.85
N ASP A 313 -8.91 -29.94 -15.21
CA ASP A 313 -9.75 -28.74 -15.20
C ASP A 313 -9.40 -27.77 -14.05
N ILE A 314 -9.70 -26.50 -14.26
CA ILE A 314 -9.52 -25.42 -13.28
C ILE A 314 -10.63 -25.50 -12.24
N SER A 315 -10.35 -26.10 -11.08
CA SER A 315 -11.31 -26.20 -9.98
C SER A 315 -11.11 -25.08 -8.96
N CYS A 316 -12.15 -24.29 -8.72
CA CYS A 316 -12.13 -23.24 -7.71
C CYS A 316 -11.98 -23.85 -6.30
N PRO A 317 -10.98 -23.42 -5.50
CA PRO A 317 -10.71 -24.01 -4.19
C PRO A 317 -11.81 -23.74 -3.15
N PHE A 318 -12.72 -22.80 -3.41
CA PHE A 318 -13.74 -22.42 -2.44
C PHE A 318 -14.96 -23.36 -2.46
N HIS A 319 -15.64 -23.45 -3.60
CA HIS A 319 -16.87 -24.25 -3.73
C HIS A 319 -16.82 -25.25 -4.88
N GLY A 320 -15.66 -25.45 -5.51
CA GLY A 320 -15.47 -26.44 -6.56
C GLY A 320 -16.18 -26.13 -7.89
N TRP A 321 -16.47 -24.86 -8.19
CA TRP A 321 -16.85 -24.49 -9.57
C TRP A 321 -15.67 -24.81 -10.49
N THR A 322 -15.94 -25.59 -11.53
CA THR A 322 -14.91 -26.18 -12.39
C THR A 322 -15.02 -25.59 -13.79
N TYR A 323 -13.93 -25.03 -14.27
CA TYR A 323 -13.80 -24.49 -15.62
C TYR A 323 -12.84 -25.37 -16.42
N ASP A 324 -13.10 -25.59 -17.70
CA ASP A 324 -12.10 -26.18 -18.57
C ASP A 324 -10.91 -25.20 -18.74
N THR A 325 -9.81 -25.68 -19.32
CA THR A 325 -8.63 -24.84 -19.57
C THR A 325 -8.84 -23.76 -20.63
N ARG A 326 -10.02 -23.71 -21.26
CA ARG A 326 -10.47 -22.68 -22.21
C ARG A 326 -11.39 -21.65 -21.53
N GLY A 327 -11.59 -21.77 -20.22
CA GLY A 327 -12.35 -20.84 -19.39
C GLY A 327 -13.85 -21.11 -19.34
N LYS A 328 -14.36 -22.16 -20.00
CA LYS A 328 -15.79 -22.49 -19.97
C LYS A 328 -16.15 -23.14 -18.64
N LEU A 329 -17.24 -22.70 -18.01
CA LEU A 329 -17.78 -23.34 -16.81
C LEU A 329 -18.41 -24.69 -17.17
N ILE A 330 -17.82 -25.78 -16.69
CA ILE A 330 -18.21 -27.16 -17.01
C ILE A 330 -18.76 -27.93 -15.80
N GLY A 331 -18.48 -27.47 -14.57
CA GLY A 331 -18.89 -28.15 -13.34
C GLY A 331 -19.38 -27.18 -12.28
N ILE A 332 -20.58 -27.44 -11.75
CA ILE A 332 -21.17 -26.68 -10.64
C ILE A 332 -21.63 -27.69 -9.57
N PRO A 333 -20.96 -27.75 -8.42
CA PRO A 333 -21.40 -28.60 -7.32
C PRO A 333 -22.82 -28.28 -6.87
N ALA A 334 -23.58 -29.33 -6.53
CA ALA A 334 -24.98 -29.23 -6.15
C ALA A 334 -25.88 -28.46 -7.15
N ARG A 335 -25.58 -28.48 -8.46
CA ARG A 335 -26.27 -27.73 -9.54
C ARG A 335 -27.80 -27.61 -9.41
N ARG A 336 -28.47 -28.67 -8.93
CA ARG A 336 -29.92 -28.72 -8.66
C ARG A 336 -30.44 -27.66 -7.67
N THR A 337 -29.58 -27.05 -6.85
CA THR A 337 -29.96 -25.98 -5.91
C THR A 337 -30.04 -24.60 -6.56
N PHE A 338 -29.53 -24.46 -7.79
CA PHE A 338 -29.60 -23.22 -8.56
C PHE A 338 -30.79 -23.29 -9.54
N ARG A 339 -31.83 -22.48 -9.30
CA ARG A 339 -33.06 -22.49 -10.13
C ARG A 339 -32.80 -22.00 -11.55
N ASP A 340 -32.15 -20.85 -11.70
CA ASP A 340 -32.04 -20.13 -12.98
C ASP A 340 -30.58 -19.85 -13.41
N LEU A 341 -29.62 -20.65 -12.96
CA LEU A 341 -28.21 -20.49 -13.34
C LEU A 341 -27.98 -20.99 -14.77
N ASP A 342 -27.45 -20.15 -15.65
CA ASP A 342 -26.99 -20.55 -16.99
C ASP A 342 -25.46 -20.60 -17.00
N PRO A 343 -24.83 -21.80 -17.06
CA PRO A 343 -23.38 -21.92 -17.03
C PRO A 343 -22.68 -21.17 -18.17
N GLU A 344 -23.33 -21.06 -19.34
CA GLU A 344 -22.76 -20.39 -20.51
C GLU A 344 -22.58 -18.88 -20.30
N LYS A 345 -23.32 -18.29 -19.35
CA LYS A 345 -23.18 -16.87 -18.99
C LYS A 345 -22.07 -16.61 -17.99
N HIS A 346 -21.43 -17.64 -17.45
CA HIS A 346 -20.42 -17.51 -16.39
C HIS A 346 -19.08 -18.16 -16.74
N PRO A 347 -18.51 -17.96 -17.95
CA PRO A 347 -17.14 -18.37 -18.24
C PRO A 347 -16.15 -17.51 -17.46
N LEU A 348 -14.90 -17.94 -17.34
CA LEU A 348 -13.83 -17.05 -16.90
C LEU A 348 -13.78 -15.81 -17.80
N MET A 349 -13.56 -14.64 -17.20
CA MET A 349 -13.46 -13.39 -17.96
C MET A 349 -12.12 -13.39 -18.70
N PRO A 350 -12.10 -13.35 -20.05
CA PRO A 350 -10.86 -13.38 -20.82
C PRO A 350 -10.09 -12.06 -20.68
N LEU A 351 -8.77 -12.14 -20.84
CA LEU A 351 -7.88 -11.01 -21.01
C LEU A 351 -7.28 -11.06 -22.41
N GLU A 352 -6.88 -9.90 -22.94
CA GLU A 352 -6.06 -9.89 -24.15
C GLU A 352 -4.66 -10.39 -23.82
N LEU A 353 -4.11 -11.19 -24.73
CA LEU A 353 -2.81 -11.82 -24.60
C LEU A 353 -2.09 -11.76 -25.93
N GLU A 354 -0.83 -11.34 -25.88
CA GLU A 354 0.09 -11.42 -27.01
C GLU A 354 1.42 -12.03 -26.58
N VAL A 355 2.03 -12.75 -27.50
CA VAL A 355 3.39 -13.24 -27.36
C VAL A 355 4.26 -12.45 -28.32
N TRP A 356 5.25 -11.76 -27.78
CA TRP A 356 6.20 -10.99 -28.57
C TRP A 356 7.63 -11.37 -28.18
N MET A 357 8.40 -11.85 -29.16
CA MET A 357 9.78 -12.34 -29.00
C MET A 357 9.98 -13.33 -27.84
N GLY A 358 8.96 -14.16 -27.55
CA GLY A 358 8.97 -15.15 -26.47
C GLY A 358 8.41 -14.63 -25.14
N PHE A 359 8.34 -13.33 -24.93
CA PHE A 359 7.68 -12.75 -23.76
C PHE A 359 6.17 -12.78 -23.92
N VAL A 360 5.48 -13.07 -22.82
CA VAL A 360 4.02 -13.12 -22.73
C VAL A 360 3.52 -11.85 -22.09
N PHE A 361 2.66 -11.12 -22.80
CA PHE A 361 2.03 -9.90 -22.33
C PHE A 361 0.53 -10.10 -22.16
N VAL A 362 -0.03 -9.37 -21.20
CA VAL A 362 -1.48 -9.31 -20.96
C VAL A 362 -1.95 -7.87 -20.88
N ARG A 363 -3.21 -7.64 -21.23
CA ARG A 363 -3.89 -6.33 -21.09
C ARG A 363 -5.25 -6.55 -20.43
N PHE A 364 -5.54 -5.76 -19.38
CA PHE A 364 -6.72 -5.96 -18.53
C PHE A 364 -7.98 -5.31 -19.11
N ILE A 365 -7.85 -4.11 -19.67
CA ILE A 365 -8.93 -3.43 -20.40
C ILE A 365 -8.63 -3.58 -21.89
N PRO A 366 -9.46 -4.33 -22.64
CA PRO A 366 -9.18 -4.61 -24.03
C PRO A 366 -9.29 -3.36 -24.92
N GLY A 367 -8.57 -3.38 -26.05
CA GLY A 367 -8.59 -2.31 -27.05
C GLY A 367 -7.26 -1.56 -27.18
N GLY A 368 -7.14 -0.72 -28.21
CA GLY A 368 -5.86 -0.11 -28.59
C GLY A 368 -5.06 -0.99 -29.57
N GLU A 369 -3.82 -0.58 -29.85
CA GLU A 369 -2.95 -1.24 -30.82
C GLU A 369 -2.41 -2.59 -30.30
N SER A 370 -2.07 -3.49 -31.23
CA SER A 370 -1.43 -4.76 -30.89
C SER A 370 0.00 -4.52 -30.38
N LEU A 371 0.50 -5.36 -29.48
CA LEU A 371 1.88 -5.23 -29.01
C LEU A 371 2.86 -5.44 -30.17
N LYS A 372 2.55 -6.38 -31.06
CA LYS A 372 3.33 -6.63 -32.26
C LYS A 372 3.51 -5.37 -33.11
N ASP A 373 2.45 -4.61 -33.35
CA ASP A 373 2.53 -3.40 -34.19
C ASP A 373 3.30 -2.29 -33.47
N ILE A 374 3.05 -2.10 -32.16
CA ILE A 374 3.80 -1.15 -31.32
C ILE A 374 5.30 -1.45 -31.39
N MET A 375 5.68 -2.73 -31.22
CA MET A 375 7.07 -3.17 -31.08
C MET A 375 7.76 -3.55 -32.40
N ALA A 376 7.04 -3.56 -33.53
CA ALA A 376 7.57 -3.86 -34.86
C ALA A 376 8.88 -3.11 -35.20
N PRO A 377 9.05 -1.81 -34.87
CA PRO A 377 10.26 -1.06 -35.23
C PRO A 377 11.55 -1.65 -34.66
N VAL A 378 11.50 -2.27 -33.47
CA VAL A 378 12.69 -2.78 -32.77
C VAL A 378 12.94 -4.28 -32.95
N GLU A 379 12.04 -5.02 -33.60
CA GLU A 379 12.16 -6.48 -33.72
C GLU A 379 13.51 -6.94 -34.30
N HIS A 380 14.01 -6.22 -35.31
CA HIS A 380 15.29 -6.51 -35.96
C HIS A 380 16.50 -6.46 -35.01
N LEU A 381 16.42 -5.69 -33.91
CA LEU A 381 17.47 -5.62 -32.90
C LEU A 381 17.49 -6.86 -31.99
N ILE A 382 16.35 -7.55 -31.86
CA ILE A 382 16.12 -8.62 -30.87
C ILE A 382 16.28 -10.00 -31.50
N VAL A 383 15.84 -10.16 -32.75
CA VAL A 383 15.91 -11.41 -33.51
C VAL A 383 17.28 -12.11 -33.41
N PRO A 384 18.43 -11.40 -33.52
CA PRO A 384 19.74 -12.04 -33.39
C PRO A 384 19.95 -12.80 -32.08
N TYR A 385 19.36 -12.37 -30.97
CA TYR A 385 19.55 -12.96 -29.65
C TYR A 385 18.75 -14.24 -29.43
N ARG A 386 17.81 -14.58 -30.32
CA ARG A 386 16.97 -15.79 -30.22
C ARG A 386 16.23 -15.92 -28.88
N VAL A 387 15.68 -14.81 -28.38
CA VAL A 387 15.00 -14.74 -27.07
C VAL A 387 13.90 -15.80 -26.93
N CYS A 388 13.14 -16.09 -28.00
CA CYS A 388 12.12 -17.13 -28.04
C CYS A 388 12.61 -18.53 -27.62
N ASP A 389 13.89 -18.84 -27.87
CA ASP A 389 14.49 -20.15 -27.56
C ASP A 389 15.08 -20.19 -26.14
N MET A 390 15.12 -19.06 -25.44
CA MET A 390 15.74 -18.96 -24.13
C MET A 390 14.88 -19.59 -23.03
N ARG A 391 15.56 -20.02 -21.97
CA ARG A 391 14.93 -20.50 -20.74
C ARG A 391 15.31 -19.63 -19.57
N PRO A 392 14.49 -19.59 -18.52
CA PRO A 392 14.79 -18.77 -17.37
C PRO A 392 16.06 -19.26 -16.67
N LEU A 393 16.96 -18.34 -16.35
CA LEU A 393 18.16 -18.67 -15.61
C LEU A 393 17.82 -18.92 -14.13
N PRO A 394 18.39 -19.96 -13.48
CA PRO A 394 18.13 -20.21 -12.07
C PRO A 394 18.61 -19.07 -11.16
N GLY A 395 17.78 -18.68 -10.18
CA GLY A 395 18.12 -17.68 -9.16
C GLY A 395 18.28 -16.25 -9.69
N THR A 396 17.65 -15.93 -10.83
CA THR A 396 17.64 -14.57 -11.42
C THR A 396 16.28 -13.88 -11.31
N GLU A 397 15.25 -14.56 -10.83
CA GLU A 397 13.95 -13.94 -10.55
C GLU A 397 14.06 -13.13 -9.26
N TYR A 398 13.61 -11.88 -9.31
CA TYR A 398 13.48 -11.00 -8.15
C TYR A 398 12.16 -10.24 -8.21
N CYS A 399 11.67 -9.88 -7.03
CA CYS A 399 10.37 -9.25 -6.82
C CYS A 399 10.40 -8.53 -5.47
N GLU A 400 10.58 -7.22 -5.49
CA GLU A 400 10.91 -6.41 -4.31
C GLU A 400 10.00 -5.19 -4.24
N ILE A 401 9.52 -4.84 -3.04
CA ILE A 401 8.78 -3.59 -2.82
C ILE A 401 9.80 -2.52 -2.48
N ARG A 402 9.78 -1.42 -3.24
CA ARG A 402 10.68 -0.28 -3.08
C ARG A 402 9.90 0.99 -2.68
N PRO A 403 10.45 1.84 -1.82
CA PRO A 403 9.72 2.94 -1.16
C PRO A 403 9.69 4.24 -1.99
N TYR A 404 9.37 4.13 -3.28
CA TYR A 404 9.24 5.29 -4.16
C TYR A 404 8.14 5.12 -5.21
N ASN A 405 7.69 6.24 -5.78
CA ASN A 405 6.76 6.28 -6.90
C ASN A 405 7.40 5.66 -8.14
N TRP A 406 6.62 4.84 -8.85
CA TRP A 406 7.10 4.07 -9.99
C TRP A 406 7.71 4.91 -11.12
N LYS A 407 7.28 6.16 -11.29
CA LYS A 407 7.78 7.06 -12.32
C LYS A 407 9.22 7.53 -12.07
N ILE A 408 9.67 7.56 -10.81
CA ILE A 408 10.99 8.10 -10.45
C ILE A 408 12.11 7.26 -11.05
N ILE A 409 11.99 5.93 -11.00
CA ILE A 409 12.99 5.06 -11.64
C ILE A 409 12.95 5.19 -13.17
N HIS A 410 11.79 5.48 -13.76
CA HIS A 410 11.72 5.80 -15.19
C HIS A 410 12.33 7.16 -15.53
N ASP A 411 12.34 8.11 -14.61
CA ASP A 411 13.04 9.38 -14.79
C ASP A 411 14.57 9.19 -14.80
N ILE A 412 15.09 8.15 -14.14
CA ILE A 412 16.51 7.77 -14.16
C ILE A 412 16.82 6.87 -15.37
N ASP A 413 16.03 5.83 -15.59
CA ASP A 413 16.30 4.81 -16.62
C ASP A 413 16.22 5.34 -18.05
N ASN A 414 15.43 6.40 -18.29
CA ASN A 414 15.25 6.98 -19.63
C ASN A 414 16.33 8.00 -20.01
N GLU A 415 17.46 8.05 -19.29
CA GLU A 415 18.60 8.90 -19.62
C GLU A 415 19.94 8.30 -19.22
N GLY A 416 20.97 8.57 -20.03
CA GLY A 416 22.36 8.20 -19.79
C GLY A 416 23.24 9.35 -19.29
N TYR A 417 22.64 10.48 -18.90
CA TYR A 417 23.34 11.67 -18.43
C TYR A 417 23.99 11.46 -17.06
N HIS A 418 23.33 10.76 -16.14
CA HIS A 418 23.92 10.45 -14.83
C HIS A 418 24.98 9.33 -14.90
N VAL A 419 24.91 8.43 -15.88
CA VAL A 419 25.75 7.21 -15.98
C VAL A 419 27.25 7.46 -15.72
N PRO A 420 27.92 8.50 -16.28
CA PRO A 420 29.34 8.71 -16.04
C PRO A 420 29.71 9.02 -14.59
N VAL A 421 28.77 9.55 -13.81
CA VAL A 421 28.95 9.91 -12.39
C VAL A 421 28.37 8.83 -11.48
N GLY A 422 27.15 8.37 -11.77
CA GLY A 422 26.38 7.44 -10.95
C GLY A 422 26.85 5.99 -11.04
N HIS A 423 27.43 5.58 -12.17
CA HIS A 423 27.80 4.17 -12.40
C HIS A 423 29.26 3.95 -12.77
N PRO A 424 30.20 3.96 -11.80
CA PRO A 424 31.61 3.71 -12.06
C PRO A 424 31.89 2.37 -12.76
N SER A 425 31.07 1.34 -12.53
CA SER A 425 31.23 0.04 -13.21
C SER A 425 30.72 0.08 -14.66
N LEU A 426 29.55 0.64 -14.93
CA LEU A 426 29.04 0.79 -16.31
C LEU A 426 29.91 1.75 -17.12
N GLN A 427 30.37 2.85 -16.54
CA GLN A 427 31.27 3.79 -17.20
C GLN A 427 32.60 3.13 -17.60
N GLN A 428 33.08 2.14 -16.83
CA GLN A 428 34.24 1.34 -17.21
C GLN A 428 33.91 0.29 -18.28
N LEU A 429 32.70 -0.27 -18.25
CA LEU A 429 32.23 -1.26 -19.22
C LEU A 429 32.05 -0.63 -20.60
N TYR A 430 31.46 0.57 -20.70
CA TYR A 430 31.09 1.21 -21.97
C TYR A 430 32.02 2.34 -22.40
N GLY A 431 32.74 2.96 -21.46
CA GLY A 431 33.51 4.17 -21.74
C GLY A 431 32.59 5.30 -22.21
N GLN A 432 32.83 5.82 -23.41
CA GLN A 432 32.06 6.94 -23.98
C GLN A 432 31.00 6.48 -24.99
N ASP A 433 30.68 5.17 -25.04
CA ASP A 433 29.83 4.60 -26.10
C ASP A 433 28.35 4.49 -25.72
N TYR A 434 27.96 4.79 -24.48
CA TYR A 434 26.56 4.75 -24.07
C TYR A 434 25.73 5.79 -24.83
N ARG A 435 24.66 5.36 -25.50
CA ARG A 435 23.80 6.22 -26.33
C ARG A 435 22.35 5.88 -26.09
N ASP A 436 21.58 6.89 -25.73
CA ASP A 436 20.12 6.86 -25.75
C ASP A 436 19.64 7.34 -27.12
N THR A 437 18.75 6.57 -27.72
CA THR A 437 18.19 6.82 -29.05
C THR A 437 16.72 6.40 -29.09
N ARG A 438 16.07 6.64 -30.24
CA ARG A 438 14.73 6.13 -30.52
C ARG A 438 14.74 5.32 -31.80
N VAL A 439 13.92 4.26 -31.82
CA VAL A 439 13.60 3.51 -33.05
C VAL A 439 12.08 3.55 -33.20
N GLY A 440 11.59 4.39 -34.10
CA GLY A 440 10.19 4.82 -34.05
C GLY A 440 9.91 5.59 -32.76
N GLU A 441 8.86 5.18 -32.04
CA GLU A 441 8.50 5.78 -30.74
C GLU A 441 9.11 5.04 -29.52
N ILE A 442 9.97 4.05 -29.77
CA ILE A 442 10.50 3.18 -28.71
C ILE A 442 11.87 3.70 -28.26
N PRO A 443 12.07 3.97 -26.95
CA PRO A 443 13.37 4.32 -26.42
C PRO A 443 14.30 3.09 -26.46
N VAL A 444 15.52 3.31 -26.97
CA VAL A 444 16.56 2.29 -27.08
C VAL A 444 17.88 2.88 -26.61
N SER A 445 18.41 2.29 -25.53
CA SER A 445 19.75 2.59 -25.04
C SER A 445 20.70 1.49 -25.47
N ARG A 446 21.86 1.87 -25.98
CA ARG A 446 22.87 0.92 -26.48
C ARG A 446 24.26 1.34 -26.10
N ALA A 447 25.10 0.34 -25.82
CA ALA A 447 26.50 0.58 -25.52
C ALA A 447 27.34 -0.65 -25.87
N ARG A 448 28.39 -0.45 -26.68
CA ARG A 448 29.39 -1.47 -26.94
C ARG A 448 30.41 -1.47 -25.81
N MET A 449 30.81 -2.67 -25.42
CA MET A 449 31.84 -2.87 -24.41
C MET A 449 33.17 -2.25 -24.88
N ASN A 450 33.73 -1.41 -24.02
CA ASN A 450 35.02 -0.76 -24.18
C ASN A 450 36.16 -1.79 -24.23
N GLU A 451 37.14 -1.54 -25.11
CA GLU A 451 38.34 -2.38 -25.25
C GLU A 451 39.37 -2.13 -24.14
N LYS A 452 39.28 -0.98 -23.45
CA LYS A 452 40.16 -0.68 -22.33
C LYS A 452 39.85 -1.60 -21.15
N ARG A 453 40.89 -2.24 -20.62
CA ARG A 453 40.80 -3.09 -19.44
C ARG A 453 40.24 -2.34 -18.23
N ALA A 454 39.14 -2.83 -17.68
CA ALA A 454 38.48 -2.23 -16.53
C ALA A 454 39.23 -2.48 -15.21
N LYS A 455 39.10 -1.54 -14.26
CA LYS A 455 39.57 -1.70 -12.88
C LYS A 455 38.54 -2.44 -12.02
N SER A 456 37.25 -2.25 -12.27
CA SER A 456 36.18 -3.02 -11.61
C SER A 456 36.40 -4.51 -11.82
N TRP A 457 36.36 -5.29 -10.73
CA TRP A 457 36.61 -6.73 -10.77
C TRP A 457 35.59 -7.43 -11.68
N SER A 458 34.30 -7.12 -11.51
CA SER A 458 33.22 -7.75 -12.29
C SER A 458 33.36 -7.44 -13.78
N VAL A 459 33.57 -6.17 -14.11
CA VAL A 459 33.68 -5.71 -15.51
C VAL A 459 34.92 -6.31 -16.18
N ARG A 460 36.08 -6.29 -15.50
CA ARG A 460 37.31 -6.85 -16.04
C ARG A 460 37.17 -8.34 -16.36
N HIS A 461 36.63 -9.11 -15.43
CA HIS A 461 36.44 -10.53 -15.65
C HIS A 461 35.34 -10.82 -16.67
N TYR A 462 34.32 -9.97 -16.78
CA TYR A 462 33.31 -10.11 -17.84
C TYR A 462 33.94 -9.85 -19.21
N GLN A 463 34.75 -8.80 -19.35
CA GLN A 463 35.53 -8.53 -20.57
C GLN A 463 36.42 -9.71 -20.97
N ASP A 464 37.12 -10.31 -19.99
CA ASP A 464 38.07 -11.40 -20.20
C ASP A 464 37.37 -12.75 -20.53
N LEU A 465 36.20 -13.02 -19.94
CA LEU A 465 35.55 -14.34 -19.99
C LEU A 465 34.37 -14.44 -20.96
N LEU A 466 33.79 -13.32 -21.42
CA LEU A 466 32.65 -13.34 -22.33
C LEU A 466 33.03 -14.04 -23.64
N PRO A 467 32.50 -15.24 -23.93
CA PRO A 467 32.86 -15.94 -25.15
C PRO A 467 32.20 -15.29 -26.37
N ARG A 468 32.51 -15.82 -27.55
CA ARG A 468 31.76 -15.51 -28.76
C ARG A 468 30.59 -16.48 -28.90
N PHE A 469 29.50 -15.99 -29.46
CA PHE A 469 28.28 -16.76 -29.69
C PHE A 469 27.98 -16.83 -31.19
N GLY A 470 27.98 -18.04 -31.77
CA GLY A 470 27.90 -18.21 -33.23
C GLY A 470 26.60 -17.72 -33.89
N HIS A 471 25.54 -17.50 -33.11
CA HIS A 471 24.26 -16.97 -33.60
C HIS A 471 24.21 -15.44 -33.63
N LEU A 472 25.13 -14.75 -32.93
CA LEU A 472 25.16 -13.29 -32.88
C LEU A 472 26.03 -12.70 -34.00
N PRO A 473 25.56 -11.65 -34.71
CA PRO A 473 26.39 -10.83 -35.59
C PRO A 473 27.57 -10.19 -34.85
N GLU A 474 28.60 -9.75 -35.58
CA GLU A 474 29.80 -9.14 -34.99
C GLU A 474 29.48 -7.93 -34.10
N GLU A 475 28.55 -7.09 -34.56
CA GLU A 475 28.13 -5.89 -33.83
C GLU A 475 27.49 -6.23 -32.48
N ASN A 476 26.83 -7.39 -32.34
CA ASN A 476 26.17 -7.84 -31.12
C ASN A 476 27.08 -8.59 -30.14
N GLN A 477 28.27 -9.07 -30.57
CA GLN A 477 29.15 -9.91 -29.73
C GLN A 477 29.61 -9.25 -28.43
N ARG A 478 29.54 -7.91 -28.38
CA ARG A 478 30.02 -7.05 -27.29
C ARG A 478 29.05 -5.91 -26.99
N LEU A 479 27.78 -6.07 -27.34
CA LEU A 479 26.77 -5.02 -27.25
C LEU A 479 25.79 -5.32 -26.12
N TRP A 480 25.53 -4.31 -25.29
CA TRP A 480 24.41 -4.30 -24.37
C TRP A 480 23.34 -3.36 -24.95
N LEU A 481 22.10 -3.85 -25.00
CA LEU A 481 20.93 -3.11 -25.49
C LEU A 481 19.87 -3.11 -24.41
N TYR A 482 19.19 -1.98 -24.27
CA TYR A 482 18.02 -1.81 -23.41
C TYR A 482 16.90 -1.24 -24.26
N ILE A 483 15.76 -1.93 -24.29
CA ILE A 483 14.59 -1.54 -25.08
C ILE A 483 13.46 -1.26 -24.11
N GLY A 484 13.01 -0.01 -24.05
CA GLY A 484 11.88 0.36 -23.20
C GLY A 484 10.56 -0.15 -23.78
N VAL A 485 9.69 -0.59 -22.90
CA VAL A 485 8.33 -1.04 -23.20
C VAL A 485 7.38 -0.26 -22.30
N PHE A 486 6.77 0.77 -22.89
CA PHE A 486 5.82 1.63 -22.18
C PHE A 486 4.61 0.81 -21.69
N PRO A 487 4.12 1.02 -20.45
CA PRO A 487 4.51 2.10 -19.55
C PRO A 487 5.71 1.81 -18.65
N ASN A 488 6.06 0.54 -18.42
CA ASN A 488 6.68 0.19 -17.15
C ASN A 488 7.75 -0.90 -17.19
N ALA A 489 8.17 -1.35 -18.37
CA ALA A 489 9.14 -2.44 -18.49
C ALA A 489 10.32 -2.06 -19.39
N VAL A 490 11.45 -2.72 -19.18
CA VAL A 490 12.62 -2.65 -20.05
C VAL A 490 13.08 -4.07 -20.34
N ILE A 491 13.48 -4.31 -21.58
CA ILE A 491 14.10 -5.58 -22.00
C ILE A 491 15.58 -5.31 -22.26
N GLY A 492 16.42 -5.90 -21.41
CA GLY A 492 17.87 -5.92 -21.55
C GLY A 492 18.32 -7.10 -22.42
N LEU A 493 19.15 -6.84 -23.42
CA LEU A 493 19.77 -7.86 -24.26
C LEU A 493 21.29 -7.76 -24.16
N TYR A 494 21.89 -8.89 -23.83
CA TYR A 494 23.32 -9.06 -23.67
C TYR A 494 23.81 -10.21 -24.54
N PRO A 495 25.11 -10.29 -24.84
CA PRO A 495 25.61 -11.37 -25.68
C PRO A 495 25.36 -12.76 -25.06
N ASP A 496 25.30 -12.84 -23.73
CA ASP A 496 25.19 -14.09 -22.97
C ASP A 496 23.79 -14.42 -22.42
N SER A 497 22.90 -13.42 -22.35
CA SER A 497 21.55 -13.54 -21.78
C SER A 497 20.63 -12.40 -22.22
N ALA A 498 19.33 -12.56 -21.99
CA ALA A 498 18.36 -11.48 -22.00
C ALA A 498 17.79 -11.31 -20.58
N GLU A 499 17.24 -10.16 -20.25
CA GLU A 499 16.45 -9.96 -19.06
C GLU A 499 15.29 -9.01 -19.33
N PHE A 500 14.27 -9.07 -18.49
CA PHE A 500 13.37 -7.94 -18.33
C PHE A 500 13.38 -7.51 -16.88
N TYR A 501 13.12 -6.23 -16.68
CA TYR A 501 12.72 -5.67 -15.40
C TYR A 501 11.57 -4.70 -15.60
N MET A 502 10.74 -4.53 -14.58
CA MET A 502 9.55 -3.70 -14.66
C MET A 502 9.13 -3.19 -13.30
N THR A 503 8.40 -2.07 -13.31
CA THR A 503 7.82 -1.45 -12.12
C THR A 503 6.31 -1.55 -12.12
N LEU A 504 5.75 -2.02 -11.00
CA LEU A 504 4.31 -2.16 -10.82
C LEU A 504 3.88 -1.33 -9.63
N PRO A 505 3.10 -0.27 -9.82
CA PRO A 505 2.73 0.62 -8.73
C PRO A 505 1.90 -0.12 -7.68
N LYS A 506 2.18 0.14 -6.40
CA LYS A 506 1.44 -0.43 -5.26
C LYS A 506 0.70 0.64 -4.47
N THR A 507 1.33 1.79 -4.31
CA THR A 507 0.72 3.01 -3.76
C THR A 507 1.33 4.21 -4.51
N PRO A 508 0.89 5.46 -4.24
CA PRO A 508 1.57 6.64 -4.80
C PRO A 508 3.06 6.74 -4.43
N GLN A 509 3.54 5.99 -3.43
CA GLN A 509 4.91 6.11 -2.90
C GLN A 509 5.60 4.75 -2.75
N THR A 510 5.01 3.68 -3.28
CA THR A 510 5.63 2.36 -3.24
C THR A 510 5.40 1.62 -4.54
N THR A 511 6.42 0.89 -4.96
CA THR A 511 6.46 0.21 -6.25
C THR A 511 6.99 -1.19 -6.07
N LEU A 512 6.36 -2.15 -6.74
CA LEU A 512 6.92 -3.49 -6.88
C LEU A 512 7.86 -3.52 -8.07
N PHE A 513 9.14 -3.68 -7.81
CA PHE A 513 10.16 -3.89 -8.83
C PHE A 513 10.34 -5.41 -9.05
N ARG A 514 10.20 -5.87 -10.28
CA ARG A 514 10.37 -7.30 -10.60
C ARG A 514 11.10 -7.50 -11.91
N GLY A 515 11.82 -8.61 -12.01
CA GLY A 515 12.52 -8.96 -13.22
C GLY A 515 13.02 -10.39 -13.21
N ARG A 516 13.55 -10.82 -14.36
CA ARG A 516 14.15 -12.13 -14.52
C ARG A 516 15.05 -12.18 -15.74
N ALA A 517 16.15 -12.92 -15.63
CA ALA A 517 17.06 -13.20 -16.74
C ALA A 517 16.78 -14.57 -17.38
N TYR A 518 17.00 -14.63 -18.70
CA TYR A 518 16.81 -15.76 -19.58
C TYR A 518 18.09 -15.99 -20.39
N GLY A 519 18.36 -17.23 -20.78
CA GLY A 519 19.49 -17.56 -21.62
C GLY A 519 19.25 -18.82 -22.43
N LEU A 520 19.97 -18.96 -23.54
CA LEU A 520 20.03 -20.22 -24.28
C LEU A 520 20.71 -21.29 -23.42
N ASP A 521 20.31 -22.55 -23.62
CA ASP A 521 21.01 -23.69 -23.04
C ASP A 521 22.48 -23.69 -23.52
N ASP A 522 23.41 -23.54 -22.58
CA ASP A 522 24.84 -23.50 -22.84
C ASP A 522 25.56 -23.85 -21.53
N ASP A 523 26.28 -24.98 -21.53
CA ASP A 523 26.92 -25.59 -20.36
C ASP A 523 28.40 -25.23 -20.24
N ARG A 524 28.93 -24.39 -21.14
CA ARG A 524 30.30 -23.92 -21.11
C ARG A 524 30.56 -23.11 -19.82
N ARG A 525 31.67 -23.41 -19.15
CA ARG A 525 32.03 -22.79 -17.86
C ARG A 525 32.17 -21.27 -17.97
N GLU A 526 32.76 -20.81 -19.08
CA GLU A 526 32.94 -19.39 -19.38
C GLU A 526 31.60 -18.66 -19.60
N VAL A 527 30.57 -19.32 -20.13
CA VAL A 527 29.22 -18.73 -20.27
C VAL A 527 28.56 -18.57 -18.91
N HIS A 528 28.65 -19.59 -18.05
CA HIS A 528 28.16 -19.47 -16.67
C HIS A 528 28.85 -18.35 -15.90
N ALA A 529 30.17 -18.20 -16.07
CA ALA A 529 30.92 -17.11 -15.46
C ALA A 529 30.50 -15.74 -16.03
N ALA A 530 30.35 -15.62 -17.35
CA ALA A 530 29.89 -14.39 -18.00
C ALA A 530 28.51 -13.96 -17.48
N ARG A 531 27.54 -14.87 -17.43
CA ARG A 531 26.19 -14.62 -16.89
C ARG A 531 26.19 -14.17 -15.44
N TYR A 532 27.03 -14.80 -14.62
CA TYR A 532 27.20 -14.38 -13.22
C TYR A 532 27.74 -12.95 -13.12
N LEU A 533 28.75 -12.63 -13.93
CA LEU A 533 29.40 -11.32 -13.91
C LEU A 533 28.51 -10.22 -14.48
N ASN A 534 27.79 -10.51 -15.57
CA ASN A 534 26.75 -9.66 -16.15
C ASN A 534 25.72 -9.27 -15.07
N ARG A 535 25.08 -10.28 -14.47
CA ARG A 535 24.09 -10.07 -13.39
C ARG A 535 24.68 -9.28 -12.23
N ARG A 536 25.94 -9.52 -11.87
CA ARG A 536 26.61 -8.78 -10.79
C ARG A 536 26.84 -7.31 -11.17
N ILE A 537 27.10 -7.00 -12.43
CA ILE A 537 27.23 -5.62 -12.91
C ILE A 537 25.86 -4.92 -12.81
N ASN A 538 24.80 -5.52 -13.36
CA ASN A 538 23.43 -4.98 -13.26
C ASN A 538 22.99 -4.80 -11.80
N TYR A 539 23.28 -5.75 -10.92
CA TYR A 539 22.96 -5.63 -9.50
C TYR A 539 23.69 -4.46 -8.83
N ILE A 540 24.95 -4.19 -9.20
CA ILE A 540 25.69 -3.03 -8.65
C ILE A 540 25.06 -1.73 -9.16
N THR A 541 24.72 -1.66 -10.44
CA THR A 541 24.03 -0.51 -11.06
C THR A 541 22.70 -0.22 -10.38
N ASP A 542 21.84 -1.23 -10.25
CA ASP A 542 20.53 -1.10 -9.59
C ASP A 542 20.67 -0.62 -8.13
N ARG A 543 21.72 -1.05 -7.42
CA ARG A 543 22.03 -0.56 -6.06
C ARG A 543 22.53 0.88 -6.02
N GLU A 544 23.20 1.35 -7.07
CA GLU A 544 23.61 2.74 -7.24
C GLU A 544 22.38 3.61 -7.53
N ASP A 545 21.49 3.17 -8.42
CA ASP A 545 20.23 3.85 -8.76
C ASP A 545 19.29 3.98 -7.57
N GLU A 546 19.17 2.93 -6.75
CA GLU A 546 18.26 2.96 -5.61
C GLU A 546 18.57 4.11 -4.63
N GLN A 547 19.84 4.51 -4.49
CA GLN A 547 20.20 5.65 -3.65
C GLN A 547 19.71 6.98 -4.23
N TYR A 548 19.69 7.11 -5.56
CA TYR A 548 19.23 8.32 -6.24
C TYR A 548 17.72 8.44 -6.22
N VAL A 549 16.99 7.36 -6.53
CA VAL A 549 15.52 7.37 -6.53
C VAL A 549 14.94 7.66 -5.15
N GLU A 550 15.54 7.15 -4.06
CA GLU A 550 15.10 7.45 -2.69
C GLU A 550 15.32 8.93 -2.38
N ALA A 551 16.50 9.47 -2.69
CA ALA A 551 16.79 10.90 -2.50
C ALA A 551 15.89 11.81 -3.35
N MET A 552 15.57 11.40 -4.59
CA MET A 552 14.63 12.12 -5.46
C MET A 552 13.20 12.07 -4.90
N GLN A 553 12.76 10.91 -4.41
CA GLN A 553 11.45 10.75 -3.77
C GLN A 553 11.30 11.66 -2.56
N ASP A 554 12.34 11.76 -1.72
CA ASP A 554 12.36 12.68 -0.57
C ASP A 554 12.36 14.15 -1.02
N GLY A 555 13.14 14.47 -2.05
CA GLY A 555 13.20 15.81 -2.64
C GLY A 555 11.85 16.34 -3.14
N LEU A 556 10.98 15.46 -3.65
CA LEU A 556 9.62 15.82 -4.11
C LEU A 556 8.71 16.37 -3.00
N TYR A 557 9.00 16.10 -1.72
CA TYR A 557 8.24 16.66 -0.59
C TYR A 557 8.65 18.08 -0.23
N SER A 558 9.83 18.52 -0.67
CA SER A 558 10.33 19.84 -0.36
C SER A 558 9.46 20.92 -1.01
N SER A 559 9.13 21.96 -0.23
CA SER A 559 8.54 23.19 -0.76
C SER A 559 9.46 23.91 -1.76
N ALA A 560 10.75 23.58 -1.74
CA ALA A 560 11.78 24.09 -2.64
C ALA A 560 12.04 23.19 -3.86
N PHE A 561 11.21 22.16 -4.12
CA PHE A 561 11.34 21.37 -5.35
C PHE A 561 11.30 22.32 -6.57
N PRO A 562 12.36 22.34 -7.39
CA PRO A 562 12.48 23.32 -8.46
C PRO A 562 11.55 22.97 -9.62
N GLU A 563 11.30 23.94 -10.49
CA GLU A 563 10.84 23.63 -11.84
C GLU A 563 11.88 22.73 -12.52
N GLN A 564 11.43 21.63 -13.10
CA GLN A 564 12.34 20.66 -13.72
C GLN A 564 12.94 21.24 -15.00
N ILE A 565 14.27 21.17 -15.12
CA ILE A 565 15.02 21.60 -16.30
C ILE A 565 15.85 20.40 -16.77
N LEU A 566 15.54 19.90 -17.96
CA LEU A 566 16.22 18.75 -18.55
C LEU A 566 17.17 19.17 -19.69
N SER A 567 18.34 18.54 -19.72
CA SER A 567 19.31 18.59 -20.81
C SER A 567 18.79 17.91 -22.07
N ASP A 568 19.40 18.19 -23.22
CA ASP A 568 19.18 17.43 -24.47
C ASP A 568 19.56 15.95 -24.32
N ARG A 569 20.37 15.59 -23.31
CA ARG A 569 20.72 14.20 -22.98
C ARG A 569 19.60 13.46 -22.24
N GLU A 570 18.61 14.17 -21.74
CA GLU A 570 17.49 13.63 -20.95
C GLU A 570 16.19 13.63 -21.78
N GLN A 571 16.32 13.56 -23.11
CA GLN A 571 15.17 13.56 -24.02
C GLN A 571 14.23 12.37 -23.77
N GLY A 572 14.76 11.20 -23.38
CA GLY A 572 13.93 10.04 -23.04
C GLY A 572 12.99 10.30 -21.86
N VAL A 573 13.43 11.06 -20.86
CA VAL A 573 12.60 11.49 -19.73
C VAL A 573 11.46 12.40 -20.21
N ARG A 574 11.77 13.37 -21.07
CA ARG A 574 10.76 14.24 -21.71
C ARG A 574 9.72 13.41 -22.46
N ASP A 575 10.16 12.46 -23.26
CA ASP A 575 9.29 11.61 -24.07
C ASP A 575 8.39 10.73 -23.19
N PHE A 576 8.94 10.17 -22.11
CA PHE A 576 8.17 9.40 -21.13
C PHE A 576 7.10 10.26 -20.45
N HIS A 577 7.45 11.46 -19.99
CA HIS A 577 6.48 12.41 -19.40
C HIS A 577 5.37 12.78 -20.37
N LYS A 578 5.72 13.07 -21.63
CA LYS A 578 4.74 13.37 -22.68
C LYS A 578 3.83 12.18 -23.01
N ALA A 579 4.35 10.95 -22.96
CA ALA A 579 3.53 9.75 -23.13
C ALA A 579 2.51 9.59 -22.00
N VAL A 580 2.91 9.83 -20.74
CA VAL A 580 1.99 9.84 -19.58
C VAL A 580 0.95 10.97 -19.73
N GLN A 581 1.38 12.20 -20.03
CA GLN A 581 0.49 13.36 -20.23
C GLN A 581 -0.50 13.18 -21.37
N LYS A 582 -0.13 12.46 -22.44
CA LYS A 582 -1.03 12.13 -23.55
C LYS A 582 -2.16 11.18 -23.12
N MET A 583 -1.86 10.21 -22.28
CA MET A 583 -2.87 9.28 -21.75
C MET A 583 -3.69 9.88 -20.61
N LEU A 584 -3.07 10.76 -19.83
CA LEU A 584 -3.65 11.42 -18.67
C LEU A 584 -3.53 12.94 -18.82
N PRO A 585 -4.37 13.60 -19.65
CA PRO A 585 -4.28 15.03 -19.91
C PRO A 585 -4.25 15.91 -18.66
N VAL A 586 -4.87 15.48 -17.54
CA VAL A 586 -4.81 16.20 -16.26
C VAL A 586 -3.38 16.39 -15.76
N ALA A 587 -2.45 15.51 -16.12
CA ALA A 587 -1.03 15.61 -15.78
C ALA A 587 -0.31 16.78 -16.47
N ASN A 588 -0.96 17.46 -17.41
CA ASN A 588 -0.45 18.72 -17.97
C ASN A 588 -0.69 19.90 -17.01
N LEU A 589 -1.57 19.81 -16.01
CA LEU A 589 -1.81 20.91 -15.09
C LEU A 589 -0.61 21.11 -14.17
N ALA A 590 0.03 22.28 -14.20
CA ALA A 590 1.19 22.57 -13.35
C ALA A 590 0.88 22.43 -11.84
N GLU A 591 -0.39 22.60 -11.50
CA GLU A 591 -0.89 22.58 -10.13
C GLU A 591 -1.89 21.46 -9.93
N GLU A 592 -1.85 20.89 -8.72
CA GLU A 592 -2.74 19.80 -8.32
C GLU A 592 -4.21 20.27 -8.42
N PRO A 593 -5.09 19.50 -9.09
CA PRO A 593 -6.52 19.75 -9.05
C PRO A 593 -7.06 19.76 -7.62
N ALA A 594 -8.21 20.39 -7.40
CA ALA A 594 -8.90 20.28 -6.12
C ALA A 594 -9.22 18.81 -5.82
N LEU A 595 -9.27 18.46 -4.53
CA LEU A 595 -9.61 17.12 -4.08
C LEU A 595 -10.95 16.66 -4.70
N GLY A 596 -10.98 15.43 -5.21
CA GLY A 596 -12.09 14.80 -5.92
C GLY A 596 -12.23 15.21 -7.38
N GLN A 597 -11.35 16.08 -7.89
CA GLN A 597 -11.47 16.63 -9.25
C GLN A 597 -10.46 16.06 -10.25
N VAL A 598 -9.52 15.20 -9.85
CA VAL A 598 -8.48 14.72 -10.78
C VAL A 598 -9.09 13.98 -11.99
N ALA A 599 -9.98 13.03 -11.75
CA ALA A 599 -10.63 12.28 -12.82
C ALA A 599 -11.55 13.16 -13.69
N ALA A 600 -12.33 14.04 -13.07
CA ALA A 600 -13.22 14.96 -13.78
C ALA A 600 -12.43 15.96 -14.66
N SER A 601 -11.31 16.47 -14.13
CA SER A 601 -10.41 17.35 -14.86
C SER A 601 -9.77 16.62 -16.05
N ASN A 602 -9.39 15.35 -15.88
CA ASN A 602 -8.87 14.54 -16.98
C ASN A 602 -9.86 14.44 -18.13
N VAL A 603 -11.10 14.04 -17.84
CA VAL A 603 -12.17 13.93 -18.84
C VAL A 603 -12.47 15.27 -19.50
N GLY A 604 -12.46 16.37 -18.73
CA GLY A 604 -12.66 17.71 -19.28
C GLY A 604 -11.55 18.18 -20.24
N MET A 605 -10.39 17.53 -20.20
CA MET A 605 -9.23 17.81 -21.06
C MET A 605 -9.06 16.79 -22.20
N GLU A 606 -9.87 15.73 -22.26
CA GLU A 606 -9.98 14.80 -23.39
C GLU A 606 -10.76 15.50 -24.52
N GLY A 607 -10.12 16.45 -25.19
CA GLY A 607 -10.66 17.19 -26.35
C GLY A 607 -10.42 16.50 -27.69
#